data_AF-K3W7H6-F1
#
_entry.id   AF-K3W7H6-F1
#
_cell.length_a   1.000
_cell.length_b   1.000
_cell.length_c   1.000
_cell.angle_alpha   90.00
_cell.angle_beta   90.00
_cell.angle_gamma   90.00
#
_symmetry.space_group_name_H-M   'P 1'
#
loop_
_entity.id
_entity.type
_entity.pdbx_description
1 polymer ?
#
loop_
_entity_poly.entity_id
_entity_poly.type
_entity_poly.pdbx_seq_one_letter_code
_entity_poly.pdbx_strand_id
1 'polypeptide(L)'
;MSNDDAAELAHVEQELQSIEQEIASLLRRQRYLVERKQELQESLSLVEAVGERVAEQGWKTEFPWSDRVRTLLKEQFHLKSFRSVQEEVINATLSKRDTFVIMRSG
;
A
#
# COMPACT_ATOMS: atom_id res chain seq x y z
N MET A 1 47.33 21.88 -41.23
CA MET A 1 46.80 20.52 -41.00
C MET A 1 46.85 20.22 -39.51
N SER A 2 48.02 20.20 -38.86
CA SER A 2 48.14 19.86 -37.42
C SER A 2 47.42 20.77 -36.40
N ASN A 3 47.03 22.00 -36.76
CA ASN A 3 46.32 22.91 -35.84
C ASN A 3 44.79 22.74 -35.88
N ASP A 4 44.27 22.20 -36.98
CA ASP A 4 42.84 21.91 -37.16
C ASP A 4 42.49 20.61 -36.41
N ASP A 5 43.34 19.59 -36.57
CA ASP A 5 43.25 18.31 -35.85
C ASP A 5 43.33 18.51 -34.32
N ALA A 6 44.12 19.48 -33.85
CA ALA A 6 44.22 19.81 -32.43
C ALA A 6 42.95 20.48 -31.88
N ALA A 7 42.29 21.32 -32.68
CA ALA A 7 41.02 21.94 -32.31
C ALA A 7 39.87 20.92 -32.31
N GLU A 8 39.86 20.01 -33.29
CA GLU A 8 38.92 18.90 -33.35
C GLU A 8 39.08 17.95 -32.14
N LEU A 9 40.32 17.62 -31.78
CA LEU A 9 40.61 16.81 -30.59
C LEU A 9 40.07 17.46 -29.30
N ALA A 10 40.31 18.76 -29.12
CA ALA A 10 39.81 19.49 -27.94
C ALA A 10 38.28 19.53 -27.90
N HIS A 11 37.62 19.63 -29.05
CA HIS A 11 36.17 19.56 -29.14
C HIS A 11 35.63 18.17 -28.74
N VAL A 12 36.24 17.10 -29.26
CA VAL A 12 35.88 15.71 -28.92
C VAL A 12 36.11 15.43 -27.44
N GLU A 13 37.21 15.90 -26.85
CA GLU A 13 37.47 15.76 -25.41
C GLU A 13 36.40 16.47 -24.57
N GLN A 14 35.97 17.67 -24.98
CA GLN A 14 34.91 18.40 -24.29
C GLN A 14 33.57 17.67 -24.38
N GLU A 15 33.22 17.13 -25.55
CA GLU A 15 32.00 16.34 -25.73
C GLU A 15 32.03 15.08 -24.85
N LEU A 16 33.14 14.33 -24.86
CA LEU A 16 33.32 13.17 -23.99
C LEU A 16 33.13 13.52 -22.52
N GLN A 17 33.74 14.62 -22.07
CA GLN A 17 33.60 15.08 -20.68
C GLN A 17 32.14 15.41 -20.33
N SER A 18 31.38 16.01 -21.25
CA SER A 18 29.97 16.32 -21.05
C SER A 18 29.12 15.05 -20.93
N ILE A 19 29.38 14.06 -21.79
CA ILE A 19 28.69 12.77 -21.79
C ILE A 19 29.00 12.01 -20.49
N GLU A 20 30.25 12.02 -20.04
CA GLU A 20 30.65 11.38 -18.78
C GLU A 20 29.93 11.99 -17.57
N GLN A 21 29.76 13.32 -17.55
CA GLN A 21 28.99 14.00 -16.51
C GLN A 21 27.51 13.60 -16.55
N GLU A 22 26.93 13.49 -17.74
CA GLU A 22 25.55 13.05 -17.92
C GLU A 22 25.36 11.60 -17.44
N ILE A 23 26.26 10.68 -17.82
CA ILE A 23 26.27 9.30 -17.34
C ILE A 23 26.34 9.25 -15.80
N ALA A 24 27.22 10.07 -15.19
CA ALA A 24 27.32 10.13 -13.73
C ALA A 24 26.02 10.63 -13.07
N SER A 25 25.31 11.56 -13.71
CA SER A 25 23.99 12.03 -13.25
C SER A 25 22.93 10.92 -13.35
N LEU A 26 22.91 10.19 -14.47
CA LEU A 26 21.96 9.12 -14.72
C LEU A 26 22.17 7.95 -13.77
N LEU A 27 23.43 7.57 -13.50
CA LEU A 27 23.75 6.53 -12.52
C LEU A 27 23.34 6.92 -11.10
N ARG A 28 23.49 8.20 -10.71
CA ARG A 28 22.97 8.70 -9.43
C ARG A 28 21.45 8.57 -9.36
N ARG A 29 20.75 8.95 -10.43
CA ARG A 29 19.29 8.84 -10.51
C ARG A 29 18.82 7.39 -10.48
N GLN A 30 19.52 6.50 -11.17
CA GLN A 30 19.24 5.06 -11.18
C GLN A 30 19.35 4.49 -9.78
N ARG A 31 20.42 4.78 -9.03
CA ARG A 31 20.58 4.31 -7.65
C ARG A 31 19.43 4.76 -6.75
N TYR A 32 19.08 6.04 -6.81
CA TYR A 32 17.94 6.58 -6.07
C TYR A 32 16.63 5.86 -6.41
N LEU A 33 16.36 5.61 -7.69
CA LEU A 33 15.13 4.92 -8.11
C LEU A 33 15.11 3.45 -7.69
N VAL A 34 16.25 2.78 -7.65
CA VAL A 34 16.36 1.39 -7.17
C VAL A 34 16.06 1.32 -5.68
N GLU A 35 16.65 2.20 -4.87
CA GLU A 35 16.38 2.29 -3.44
C GLU A 35 14.90 2.62 -3.18
N ARG A 36 14.37 3.63 -3.88
CA ARG A 36 12.96 4.01 -3.75
C ARG A 36 12.00 2.89 -4.17
N LYS A 37 12.37 2.09 -5.19
CA LYS A 37 11.60 0.92 -5.58
C LYS A 37 11.57 -0.12 -4.47
N GLN A 38 12.70 -0.41 -3.83
CA GLN A 38 12.78 -1.36 -2.73
C GLN A 38 11.91 -0.92 -1.55
N GLU A 39 12.00 0.34 -1.12
CA GLU A 39 11.15 0.89 -0.07
C GLU A 39 9.66 0.74 -0.38
N LEU A 40 9.27 1.06 -1.61
CA LEU A 40 7.87 0.94 -2.04
C LEU A 40 7.41 -0.53 -2.06
N GLN A 41 8.24 -1.46 -2.53
CA GLN A 41 7.94 -2.89 -2.51
C GLN A 41 7.79 -3.43 -1.09
N GLU A 42 8.63 -3.00 -0.15
CA GLU A 42 8.51 -3.36 1.27
C GLU A 42 7.23 -2.78 1.89
N SER A 43 6.90 -1.52 1.59
CA SER A 43 5.66 -0.92 2.09
C SER A 43 4.42 -1.63 1.55
N LEU A 44 4.46 -2.07 0.29
CA LEU A 44 3.34 -2.76 -0.34
C LEU A 44 3.20 -4.17 0.23
N SER A 45 4.30 -4.91 0.43
CA SER A 45 4.24 -6.26 0.99
C SER A 45 3.71 -6.27 2.43
N LEU A 46 4.01 -5.23 3.22
CA LEU A 46 3.42 -5.04 4.55
C LEU A 46 1.90 -4.79 4.46
N VAL A 47 1.47 -3.94 3.53
CA VAL A 47 0.03 -3.67 3.30
C VAL A 47 -0.69 -4.90 2.78
N GLU A 48 -0.10 -5.67 1.88
CA GLU A 48 -0.65 -6.92 1.37
C GLU A 48 -0.75 -7.97 2.48
N ALA A 49 0.29 -8.15 3.31
CA ALA A 49 0.24 -9.08 4.43
C ALA A 49 -0.80 -8.69 5.50
N VAL A 50 -1.02 -7.40 5.72
CA VAL A 50 -2.10 -6.90 6.60
C VAL A 50 -3.47 -7.07 5.92
N GLY A 51 -3.56 -6.75 4.63
CA GLY A 51 -4.77 -6.83 3.82
C GLY A 51 -5.28 -8.27 3.69
N GLU A 52 -4.39 -9.23 3.46
CA GLU A 52 -4.73 -10.66 3.39
C GLU A 52 -5.20 -11.17 4.76
N ARG A 53 -4.56 -10.80 5.87
CA ARG A 53 -5.04 -11.18 7.21
C ARG A 53 -6.41 -10.60 7.56
N VAL A 54 -6.73 -9.42 7.01
CA VAL A 54 -8.04 -8.77 7.18
C VAL A 54 -9.09 -9.39 6.23
N ALA A 55 -8.70 -9.77 5.01
CA ALA A 55 -9.56 -10.40 4.02
C ALA A 55 -9.86 -11.89 4.33
N GLU A 56 -8.92 -12.62 4.94
CA GLU A 56 -9.11 -14.01 5.37
C GLU A 56 -10.12 -14.14 6.52
N GLN A 57 -10.30 -13.11 7.34
CA GLN A 57 -11.33 -13.11 8.38
C GLN A 57 -12.64 -12.62 7.78
N GLY A 58 -13.29 -13.50 7.01
CA GLY A 58 -14.62 -13.31 6.46
C GLY A 58 -15.66 -13.08 7.56
N TRP A 59 -15.76 -11.85 8.07
CA TRP A 59 -16.73 -11.45 9.09
C TRP A 59 -18.20 -11.47 8.59
N LYS A 60 -18.39 -11.76 7.31
CA LYS A 60 -19.68 -11.95 6.64
C LYS A 60 -20.17 -13.41 6.66
N THR A 61 -19.47 -14.33 7.33
CA THR A 61 -19.93 -15.71 7.50
C THR A 61 -20.90 -15.84 8.67
N GLU A 62 -21.61 -16.98 8.75
CA GLU A 62 -22.44 -17.31 9.91
C GLU A 62 -21.58 -17.83 11.06
N PHE A 63 -21.81 -17.29 12.26
CA PHE A 63 -21.14 -17.67 13.51
C PHE A 63 -22.13 -18.35 14.45
N PRO A 64 -21.67 -19.09 15.47
CA PRO A 64 -22.55 -19.76 16.44
C PRO A 64 -23.49 -18.80 17.21
N TRP A 65 -23.18 -17.51 17.24
CA TRP A 65 -23.99 -16.46 17.88
C TRP A 65 -24.88 -15.67 16.91
N SER A 66 -24.77 -15.87 15.59
CA SER A 66 -25.46 -15.07 14.58
C SER A 66 -26.98 -15.03 14.79
N ASP A 67 -27.61 -16.18 15.05
CA ASP A 67 -29.05 -16.25 15.31
C ASP A 67 -29.45 -15.45 16.55
N ARG A 68 -28.72 -15.63 17.65
CA ARG A 68 -28.99 -14.91 18.90
C ARG A 68 -28.84 -13.40 18.73
N VAL A 69 -27.81 -12.96 18.00
CA VAL A 69 -27.56 -11.55 17.70
C VAL A 69 -28.70 -10.95 16.86
N ARG A 70 -29.19 -11.68 15.86
CA ARG A 70 -30.33 -11.26 15.02
C ARG A 70 -31.66 -11.23 15.79
N THR A 71 -31.87 -12.17 16.71
CA THR A 71 -33.03 -12.17 17.61
C THR A 71 -33.00 -10.95 18.53
N LEU A 72 -31.87 -10.69 19.19
CA LEU A 72 -31.71 -9.51 20.06
C LEU A 72 -31.92 -8.20 19.30
N LEU A 73 -31.41 -8.10 18.07
CA LEU A 73 -31.61 -6.94 17.20
C LEU A 73 -33.10 -6.60 17.02
N LYS A 74 -33.94 -7.62 16.78
CA LYS A 74 -35.37 -7.44 16.51
C LYS A 74 -36.19 -7.30 17.79
N GLU A 75 -35.91 -8.13 18.79
CA GLU A 75 -36.76 -8.25 19.98
C GLU A 75 -36.43 -7.24 21.07
N GLN A 76 -35.15 -6.89 21.25
CA GLN A 76 -34.71 -5.97 22.30
C GLN A 76 -34.43 -4.57 21.76
N PHE A 77 -33.78 -4.48 20.61
CA PHE A 77 -33.42 -3.18 20.00
C PHE A 77 -34.46 -2.68 18.99
N HIS A 78 -35.44 -3.51 18.62
CA HIS A 78 -36.51 -3.18 17.68
C HIS A 78 -36.02 -2.64 16.32
N LEU A 79 -34.84 -3.10 15.88
CA LEU A 79 -34.27 -2.76 14.59
C LEU A 79 -34.57 -3.85 13.56
N LYS A 80 -34.83 -3.44 12.31
CA LYS A 80 -35.17 -4.36 11.22
C LYS A 80 -33.95 -5.14 10.71
N SER A 81 -32.80 -4.49 10.62
CA SER A 81 -31.56 -5.04 10.06
C SER A 81 -30.35 -4.24 10.55
N PHE A 82 -29.17 -4.86 10.47
CA PHE A 82 -27.90 -4.17 10.66
C PHE A 82 -27.66 -3.15 9.53
N ARG A 83 -27.01 -2.04 9.86
CA ARG A 83 -26.42 -1.12 8.87
C ARG A 83 -25.10 -1.70 8.38
N SER A 84 -24.57 -1.14 7.30
CA SER A 84 -23.29 -1.57 6.71
C SER A 84 -22.20 -1.71 7.77
N VAL A 85 -21.46 -2.82 7.73
CA VAL A 85 -20.30 -3.14 8.59
C VAL A 85 -20.65 -3.44 10.06
N GLN A 86 -21.90 -3.23 10.53
CA GLN A 86 -22.24 -3.43 11.94
C GLN A 86 -22.23 -4.91 12.36
N GLU A 87 -22.72 -5.81 11.51
CA GLU A 87 -22.72 -7.25 11.82
C GLU A 87 -21.28 -7.79 11.84
N GLU A 88 -20.44 -7.31 10.91
CA GLU A 88 -19.02 -7.66 10.85
C GLU A 88 -18.25 -7.22 12.11
N VAL A 89 -18.52 -6.00 12.62
CA VAL A 89 -17.93 -5.49 13.87
C VAL A 89 -18.35 -6.33 15.08
N ILE A 90 -19.63 -6.71 15.15
CA ILE A 90 -20.13 -7.59 16.21
C ILE A 90 -19.42 -8.95 16.15
N ASN A 91 -19.30 -9.53 14.96
CA ASN A 91 -18.63 -10.82 14.76
C ASN A 91 -17.15 -10.77 15.15
N ALA A 92 -16.43 -9.70 14.79
CA ALA A 92 -15.05 -9.48 15.19
C ALA A 92 -14.90 -9.39 16.72
N THR A 93 -15.79 -8.62 17.36
CA THR A 93 -15.77 -8.42 18.82
C THR A 93 -16.11 -9.71 19.57
N LEU A 94 -17.14 -10.44 19.15
CA LEU A 94 -17.56 -11.70 19.77
C LEU A 94 -16.57 -12.85 19.53
N SER A 95 -15.76 -12.76 18.47
CA SER A 95 -14.63 -13.64 18.23
C SER A 95 -13.39 -13.32 19.08
N LYS A 96 -13.49 -12.38 20.04
CA LYS A 96 -12.40 -11.94 20.92
C LYS A 96 -11.22 -11.34 20.15
N ARG A 97 -11.48 -10.64 19.06
CA ARG A 97 -10.46 -9.87 18.32
C ARG A 97 -10.49 -8.40 18.75
N ASP A 98 -9.30 -7.82 18.92
CA ASP A 98 -9.16 -6.38 19.09
C ASP A 98 -9.66 -5.69 17.82
N THR A 99 -10.71 -4.86 17.97
CA THR A 99 -11.45 -4.29 16.85
C THR A 99 -11.40 -2.76 16.91
N PHE A 100 -10.85 -2.13 15.87
CA PHE A 100 -10.88 -0.66 15.71
C PHE A 100 -11.93 -0.28 14.67
N VAL A 101 -12.91 0.54 15.06
CA VAL A 101 -14.09 0.82 14.25
C VAL A 101 -14.12 2.28 13.83
N ILE A 102 -14.08 2.53 12.52
CA ILE A 102 -14.27 3.86 11.93
C ILE A 102 -15.65 3.89 11.26
N MET A 103 -16.57 4.67 11.83
CA MET A 103 -17.90 4.89 11.27
C MET A 103 -18.17 6.39 11.13
N ARG A 104 -18.94 6.78 10.10
CA ARG A 104 -19.48 8.13 10.01
C ARG A 104 -20.41 8.40 11.19
N SER A 105 -20.48 9.65 11.65
CA SER A 105 -21.48 10.06 12.66
C SER A 105 -22.89 9.73 12.16
N GLY A 106 -23.72 9.23 13.09
CA GLY A 106 -24.98 8.52 12.84
C GLY A 106 -26.06 9.30 12.11
#